data_AF-D3ATV3-F1
#
_entry.id   AF-D3ATV3-F1
#
_cell.length_a   1.000
_cell.length_b   1.000
_cell.length_c   1.000
_cell.angle_alpha   90.00
_cell.angle_beta   90.00
_cell.angle_gamma   90.00
#
_symmetry.space_group_name_H-M   'P 1'
#
loop_
_entity.id
_entity.type
_entity.pdbx_description
1 polymer ?
#
loop_
_entity_poly.entity_id
_entity_poly.type
_entity_poly.pdbx_seq_one_letter_code
_entity_poly.pdbx_strand_id
1 'polypeptide(L)'
;MKLPKELLEVERKTVETVNLPSDNNHDPSNILYDQGTYYLWYTQHDNERPYDHFADCKIMCCTSKDGIHWEEGKDALLPAESGWDCAGVLTANVIYDKGRFYMFYTGVGTDFAEGKTTRRCCGLAAANTPDGPFERLGNEPVLQWEEEGSWDDEAVDDISAVFFQNRWLVYFKGSRLTEPD
;
A
#
# COMPACT_ATOMS: atom_id res chain seq x y z
N MET A 1 17.34 -9.75 21.91
CA MET A 1 16.25 -10.32 21.08
C MET A 1 16.86 -11.45 20.26
N LYS A 2 16.37 -12.69 20.33
CA LYS A 2 16.85 -13.76 19.44
C LYS A 2 16.07 -13.63 18.14
N LEU A 3 16.77 -13.38 17.03
CA LEU A 3 16.14 -13.45 15.71
C LEU A 3 15.64 -14.88 15.49
N PRO A 4 14.38 -15.08 15.06
CA PRO A 4 13.90 -16.39 14.64
C PRO A 4 14.83 -17.00 13.58
N LYS A 5 15.06 -18.30 13.64
CA LYS A 5 16.07 -18.97 12.77
C LYS A 5 15.71 -18.87 11.31
N GLU A 6 14.42 -18.91 11.02
CA GLU A 6 13.80 -18.72 9.71
C GLU A 6 14.10 -17.35 9.08
N LEU A 7 14.51 -16.34 9.87
CA LEU A 7 14.94 -15.03 9.36
C LEU A 7 16.47 -14.93 9.16
N LEU A 8 17.22 -15.98 9.48
CA LEU A 8 18.68 -16.03 9.30
C LEU A 8 19.09 -16.57 7.93
N GLU A 9 18.19 -17.29 7.26
CA GLU A 9 18.41 -17.87 5.94
C GLU A 9 17.36 -17.32 4.99
N VAL A 10 17.79 -16.58 3.96
CA VAL A 10 16.90 -16.07 2.90
C VAL A 10 16.85 -17.10 1.78
N GLU A 11 15.72 -17.77 1.62
CA GLU A 11 15.47 -18.62 0.45
C GLU A 11 14.74 -17.79 -0.62
N ARG A 12 15.40 -17.57 -1.77
CA ARG A 12 14.72 -17.01 -2.94
C ARG A 12 13.94 -18.11 -3.65
N LYS A 13 12.62 -18.00 -3.66
CA LYS A 13 11.74 -18.88 -4.45
C LYS A 13 11.07 -18.08 -5.57
N THR A 14 11.12 -18.61 -6.78
CA THR A 14 10.36 -18.10 -7.93
C THR A 14 9.26 -19.09 -8.23
N VAL A 15 8.01 -18.64 -8.29
CA VAL A 15 6.86 -19.45 -8.68
C VAL A 15 6.26 -18.83 -9.93
N GLU A 16 6.22 -19.57 -11.03
CA GLU A 16 5.54 -19.11 -12.24
C GLU A 16 4.03 -19.13 -11.99
N THR A 17 3.39 -17.98 -12.18
CA THR A 17 1.95 -17.84 -12.04
C THR A 17 1.28 -18.14 -13.37
N VAL A 18 0.48 -19.21 -13.43
CA VAL A 18 -0.29 -19.59 -14.63
C VAL A 18 -1.68 -18.96 -14.56
N ASN A 19 -2.11 -18.25 -15.60
CA ASN A 19 -3.42 -17.58 -15.72
C ASN A 19 -3.65 -16.36 -14.80
N LEU A 20 -2.62 -15.75 -14.21
CA LEU A 20 -2.80 -14.40 -13.66
C LEU A 20 -2.87 -13.40 -14.82
N PRO A 21 -3.77 -12.40 -14.79
CA PRO A 21 -3.72 -11.28 -15.72
C PRO A 21 -2.31 -10.66 -15.67
N SER A 22 -1.81 -10.21 -16.81
CA SER A 22 -0.41 -9.78 -17.00
C SER A 22 0.08 -8.87 -15.86
N ASP A 23 0.96 -9.39 -14.99
CA ASP A 23 1.85 -8.65 -14.07
C ASP A 23 1.32 -7.34 -13.44
N ASN A 24 0.01 -7.30 -13.13
CA ASN A 24 -0.69 -6.09 -12.71
C ASN A 24 -0.96 -6.03 -11.20
N ASN A 25 -0.39 -7.00 -10.48
CA ASN A 25 -0.41 -7.05 -9.04
C ASN A 25 1.01 -6.77 -8.53
N HIS A 26 1.18 -5.73 -7.71
CA HIS A 26 2.49 -5.31 -7.25
C HIS A 26 2.40 -4.65 -5.88
N ASP A 27 3.53 -4.09 -5.42
CA ASP A 27 3.68 -3.45 -4.11
C ASP A 27 3.08 -4.27 -2.96
N PRO A 28 3.56 -5.52 -2.75
CA PRO A 28 3.13 -6.29 -1.60
C PRO A 28 3.46 -5.54 -0.32
N SER A 29 2.46 -5.43 0.55
CA SER A 29 2.62 -4.84 1.88
C SER A 29 3.52 -5.71 2.77
N ASN A 30 3.71 -5.27 4.01
CA ASN A 30 4.12 -6.18 5.07
C ASN A 30 3.10 -7.30 5.27
N ILE A 31 3.57 -8.46 5.77
CA ILE A 31 2.71 -9.58 6.14
C ILE A 31 2.31 -9.44 7.62
N LEU A 32 1.02 -9.60 7.92
CA LEU A 32 0.52 -9.74 9.28
C LEU A 32 0.10 -11.19 9.54
N TYR A 33 0.23 -11.64 10.79
CA TYR A 33 -0.25 -12.95 11.22
C TYR A 33 -1.27 -12.77 12.34
N ASP A 34 -2.49 -13.23 12.11
CA ASP A 34 -3.58 -13.24 13.09
C ASP A 34 -4.30 -14.59 13.07
N GLN A 35 -4.58 -15.13 14.27
CA GLN A 35 -5.38 -16.35 14.47
C GLN A 35 -5.04 -17.52 13.53
N GLY A 36 -3.75 -17.79 13.31
CA GLY A 36 -3.35 -18.92 12.46
C GLY A 36 -3.34 -18.64 10.96
N THR A 37 -3.41 -17.36 10.55
CA THR A 37 -3.52 -16.94 9.15
C THR A 37 -2.56 -15.80 8.88
N TYR A 38 -1.80 -15.91 7.78
CA TYR A 38 -1.04 -14.81 7.20
C TYR A 38 -1.93 -13.97 6.30
N TYR A 39 -1.76 -12.66 6.35
CA TYR A 39 -2.45 -11.67 5.53
C TYR A 39 -1.42 -10.83 4.80
N LEU A 40 -1.67 -10.60 3.51
CA LEU A 40 -0.86 -9.77 2.63
C LEU A 40 -1.81 -8.89 1.83
N TRP A 41 -1.47 -7.62 1.72
CA TRP A 41 -2.17 -6.67 0.86
C TRP A 41 -1.29 -6.33 -0.33
N TYR A 42 -1.90 -6.06 -1.47
CA TYR A 42 -1.18 -5.72 -2.69
C TYR A 42 -2.03 -4.84 -3.60
N THR A 43 -1.37 -4.03 -4.43
CA THR A 43 -2.04 -3.22 -5.45
C THR A 43 -2.50 -4.12 -6.59
N GLN A 44 -3.72 -3.95 -7.06
CA GLN A 44 -4.24 -4.54 -8.29
C GLN A 44 -4.75 -3.43 -9.21
N HIS A 45 -4.36 -3.46 -10.48
CA HIS A 45 -4.94 -2.60 -11.50
C HIS A 45 -6.13 -3.27 -12.20
N ASP A 46 -7.14 -2.47 -12.53
CA ASP A 46 -8.36 -2.92 -13.20
C ASP A 46 -8.18 -3.11 -14.72
N ASN A 47 -7.12 -2.56 -15.32
CA ASN A 47 -6.91 -2.54 -16.79
C ASN A 47 -5.47 -2.97 -17.18
N GLU A 48 -5.30 -3.61 -18.36
CA GLU A 48 -3.98 -4.00 -18.93
C GLU A 48 -3.10 -2.82 -19.40
N ARG A 49 -3.26 -1.62 -18.82
CA ARG A 49 -2.45 -0.46 -19.18
C ARG A 49 -0.99 -0.67 -18.75
N PRO A 50 0.00 -0.05 -19.42
CA PRO A 50 1.41 -0.17 -19.06
C PRO A 50 1.70 0.26 -17.61
N TYR A 51 2.85 -0.20 -17.09
CA TYR A 51 3.28 -0.16 -15.68
C TYR A 51 3.40 1.24 -15.04
N ASP A 52 3.20 2.33 -15.78
CA ASP A 52 3.37 3.72 -15.34
C ASP A 52 2.07 4.41 -14.88
N HIS A 53 0.98 3.65 -14.69
CA HIS A 53 -0.30 4.21 -14.28
C HIS A 53 -0.61 3.92 -12.82
N PHE A 54 -0.54 4.93 -11.95
CA PHE A 54 -0.94 4.83 -10.53
C PHE A 54 -2.46 4.99 -10.32
N ALA A 55 -3.22 5.16 -11.39
CA ALA A 55 -4.69 5.22 -11.40
C ALA A 55 -5.30 3.87 -11.85
N ASP A 56 -6.62 3.76 -11.78
CA ASP A 56 -7.39 2.55 -12.10
C ASP A 56 -6.90 1.34 -11.28
N CYS A 57 -6.62 1.56 -10.00
CA CYS A 57 -6.11 0.54 -9.08
C CYS A 57 -6.84 0.52 -7.74
N LYS A 58 -6.80 -0.64 -7.11
CA LYS A 58 -7.37 -0.94 -5.79
C LYS A 58 -6.42 -1.78 -4.97
N ILE A 59 -6.65 -1.86 -3.67
CA ILE A 59 -5.89 -2.72 -2.77
C ILE A 59 -6.67 -4.00 -2.51
N MET A 60 -6.01 -5.12 -2.77
CA MET A 60 -6.50 -6.47 -2.49
C MET A 60 -5.89 -7.00 -1.20
N CYS A 61 -6.56 -7.94 -0.54
CA CYS A 61 -6.03 -8.75 0.57
C CYS A 61 -6.11 -10.22 0.20
N CYS A 62 -4.99 -10.95 0.29
CA CYS A 62 -4.97 -12.41 0.20
C CYS A 62 -4.51 -13.02 1.53
N THR A 63 -4.84 -14.29 1.72
CA THR A 63 -4.53 -15.03 2.95
C THR A 63 -3.76 -16.31 2.69
N SER A 64 -2.96 -16.73 3.66
CA SER A 64 -2.25 -18.01 3.60
C SER A 64 -2.21 -18.69 4.97
N LYS A 65 -2.14 -20.02 4.98
CA LYS A 65 -1.89 -20.82 6.20
C LYS A 65 -0.43 -21.16 6.42
N ASP A 66 0.39 -21.14 5.36
CA ASP A 66 1.78 -21.59 5.38
C ASP A 66 2.79 -20.52 4.91
N GLY A 67 2.30 -19.36 4.44
CA GLY A 67 3.11 -18.28 3.89
C GLY A 67 3.66 -18.55 2.49
N ILE A 68 3.32 -19.69 1.89
CA ILE A 68 3.84 -20.15 0.59
C ILE A 68 2.70 -20.20 -0.44
N HIS A 69 1.54 -20.75 -0.06
CA HIS A 69 0.36 -20.86 -0.92
C HIS A 69 -0.68 -19.85 -0.45
N TRP A 70 -1.12 -19.00 -1.37
CA TRP A 70 -2.04 -17.90 -1.07
C TRP A 70 -3.38 -18.13 -1.76
N GLU A 71 -4.45 -17.90 -1.01
CA GLU A 71 -5.82 -17.92 -1.51
C GLU A 71 -6.08 -16.74 -2.45
N GLU A 72 -7.17 -16.83 -3.23
CA GLU A 72 -7.62 -15.72 -4.07
C GLU A 72 -7.85 -14.45 -3.25
N GLY A 73 -7.33 -13.32 -3.75
CA GLY A 73 -7.45 -12.03 -3.10
C GLY A 73 -8.87 -11.46 -3.15
N LYS A 74 -9.22 -10.66 -2.14
CA LYS A 74 -10.49 -9.93 -2.04
C LYS A 74 -10.23 -8.43 -1.93
N ASP A 75 -11.19 -7.62 -2.36
CA ASP A 75 -11.10 -6.17 -2.22
C ASP A 75 -10.95 -5.76 -0.75
N ALA A 76 -9.88 -5.04 -0.42
CA ALA A 76 -9.61 -4.53 0.92
C ALA A 76 -9.90 -3.02 1.01
N LEU A 77 -9.49 -2.26 -0.01
CA LEU A 77 -9.80 -0.84 -0.15
C LEU A 77 -10.02 -0.51 -1.63
N LEU A 78 -11.17 0.07 -1.93
CA LEU A 78 -11.52 0.59 -3.24
C LEU A 78 -11.28 2.11 -3.30
N PRO A 79 -11.01 2.68 -4.50
CA PRO A 79 -11.02 4.12 -4.70
C PRO A 79 -12.31 4.76 -4.17
N ALA A 80 -12.20 6.00 -3.69
CA ALA A 80 -13.37 6.73 -3.26
C ALA A 80 -14.27 7.08 -4.46
N GLU A 81 -15.56 7.32 -4.22
CA GLU A 81 -16.45 7.79 -5.28
C GLU A 81 -16.05 9.17 -5.82
N SER A 82 -15.38 9.99 -4.98
CA SER A 82 -14.87 11.32 -5.31
C SER A 82 -13.79 11.72 -4.31
N GLY A 83 -12.99 12.74 -4.65
CA GLY A 83 -11.94 13.27 -3.77
C GLY A 83 -10.53 12.98 -4.27
N TRP A 84 -9.56 13.09 -3.38
CA TRP A 84 -8.14 13.05 -3.72
C TRP A 84 -7.61 11.63 -4.02
N ASP A 85 -8.32 10.57 -3.63
CA ASP A 85 -7.98 9.16 -3.88
C ASP A 85 -9.04 8.42 -4.71
N CYS A 86 -9.84 9.17 -5.49
CA CYS A 86 -10.94 8.61 -6.25
C CYS A 86 -10.53 7.89 -7.55
N ALA A 87 -9.32 8.14 -8.04
CA ALA A 87 -8.82 7.54 -9.26
C ALA A 87 -7.96 6.29 -9.01
N GLY A 88 -7.48 6.08 -7.79
CA GLY A 88 -6.67 4.92 -7.45
C GLY A 88 -6.22 4.91 -5.99
N VAL A 89 -6.12 3.71 -5.43
CA VAL A 89 -5.50 3.45 -4.12
C VAL A 89 -4.53 2.28 -4.25
N LEU A 90 -3.32 2.43 -3.70
CA LEU A 90 -2.22 1.50 -3.91
C LEU A 90 -1.18 1.51 -2.78
N THR A 91 -0.22 0.60 -2.87
CA THR A 91 1.03 0.58 -2.06
C THR A 91 0.75 0.58 -0.56
N ALA A 92 0.03 -0.45 -0.12
CA ALA A 92 -0.46 -0.56 1.24
C ALA A 92 0.64 -0.90 2.27
N ASN A 93 0.51 -0.37 3.47
CA ASN A 93 1.22 -0.85 4.66
C ASN A 93 0.24 -0.93 5.84
N VAL A 94 0.15 -2.11 6.46
CA VAL A 94 -0.88 -2.38 7.47
C VAL A 94 -0.24 -2.66 8.82
N ILE A 95 -0.67 -1.92 9.84
CA ILE A 95 -0.25 -2.11 11.23
C ILE A 95 -1.42 -2.49 12.12
N TYR A 96 -1.12 -3.14 13.24
CA TYR A 96 -2.08 -3.35 14.32
C TYR A 96 -1.71 -2.47 15.52
N ASP A 97 -2.62 -1.60 15.93
CA ASP A 97 -2.45 -0.75 17.11
C ASP A 97 -3.78 -0.62 17.85
N LYS A 98 -3.74 -0.56 19.19
CA LYS A 98 -4.93 -0.28 20.05
C LYS A 98 -6.20 -1.05 19.69
N GLY A 99 -6.07 -2.31 19.27
CA GLY A 99 -7.22 -3.16 18.96
C GLY A 99 -7.76 -3.08 17.53
N ARG A 100 -7.12 -2.32 16.64
CA ARG A 100 -7.56 -2.11 15.25
C ARG A 100 -6.40 -2.28 14.27
N PHE A 101 -6.76 -2.58 13.03
CA PHE A 101 -5.83 -2.58 11.90
C PHE A 101 -5.89 -1.21 11.23
N TYR A 102 -4.73 -0.66 10.90
CA TYR A 102 -4.60 0.61 10.19
C TYR A 102 -3.82 0.39 8.91
N MET A 103 -4.39 0.82 7.78
CA MET A 103 -3.77 0.75 6.46
C MET A 103 -3.36 2.16 6.06
N PHE A 104 -2.04 2.38 5.96
CA PHE A 104 -1.49 3.46 5.17
C PHE A 104 -1.55 3.04 3.70
N TYR A 105 -1.90 3.98 2.83
CA TYR A 105 -2.00 3.72 1.39
C TYR A 105 -1.66 4.99 0.63
N THR A 106 -1.12 4.85 -0.57
CA THR A 106 -1.01 5.96 -1.54
C THR A 106 -2.35 6.12 -2.26
N GLY A 107 -2.78 7.36 -2.48
CA GLY A 107 -3.97 7.67 -3.27
C GLY A 107 -3.70 8.70 -4.36
N VAL A 108 -4.47 8.58 -5.45
CA VAL A 108 -4.45 9.52 -6.59
C VAL A 108 -5.86 9.91 -7.01
N GLY A 109 -5.99 11.16 -7.46
CA GLY A 109 -7.25 11.76 -7.88
C GLY A 109 -7.37 11.90 -9.39
N THR A 110 -8.49 12.45 -9.84
CA THR A 110 -8.78 12.64 -11.28
C THR A 110 -7.71 13.44 -12.02
N ASP A 111 -7.14 14.48 -11.42
CA ASP A 111 -6.09 15.27 -12.09
C ASP A 111 -4.83 14.45 -12.36
N PHE A 112 -4.52 13.46 -11.52
CA PHE A 112 -3.44 12.50 -11.80
C PHE A 112 -3.80 11.60 -12.97
N ALA A 113 -5.01 11.03 -12.95
CA ALA A 113 -5.49 10.14 -14.02
C ALA A 113 -5.57 10.85 -15.39
N GLU A 114 -5.81 12.15 -15.40
CA GLU A 114 -5.84 12.99 -16.60
C GLU A 114 -4.46 13.56 -16.99
N GLY A 115 -3.39 13.23 -16.24
CA GLY A 115 -2.02 13.67 -16.52
C GLY A 115 -1.77 15.16 -16.27
N LYS A 116 -2.63 15.82 -15.49
CA LYS A 116 -2.47 17.23 -15.09
C LYS A 116 -1.50 17.41 -13.93
N THR A 117 -1.25 16.34 -13.19
CA THR A 117 -0.32 16.31 -12.06
C THR A 117 0.30 14.92 -11.94
N THR A 118 1.50 14.86 -11.35
CA THR A 118 2.16 13.62 -10.93
C THR A 118 2.09 13.42 -9.41
N ARG A 119 1.37 14.30 -8.71
CA ARG A 119 1.29 14.32 -7.26
C ARG A 119 0.56 13.11 -6.69
N ARG A 120 1.14 12.55 -5.63
CA ARG A 120 0.63 11.40 -4.87
C ARG A 120 0.75 11.72 -3.38
N CYS A 121 -0.19 11.21 -2.60
CA CYS A 121 -0.25 11.46 -1.16
C CYS A 121 -0.75 10.22 -0.41
N CYS A 122 -0.57 10.22 0.91
CA CYS A 122 -0.87 9.08 1.75
C CYS A 122 -2.17 9.28 2.53
N GLY A 123 -3.05 8.29 2.49
CA GLY A 123 -4.24 8.20 3.34
C GLY A 123 -4.08 7.21 4.48
N LEU A 124 -5.05 7.21 5.38
CA LEU A 124 -5.15 6.26 6.48
C LEU A 124 -6.56 5.71 6.58
N ALA A 125 -6.68 4.38 6.51
CA ALA A 125 -7.94 3.67 6.74
C ALA A 125 -7.79 2.71 7.93
N ALA A 126 -8.90 2.29 8.53
CA ALA A 126 -8.88 1.35 9.63
C ALA A 126 -9.99 0.30 9.57
N ALA A 127 -9.68 -0.88 10.11
CA ALA A 127 -10.58 -2.02 10.17
C ALA A 127 -10.53 -2.68 11.56
N ASN A 128 -11.56 -3.46 11.88
CA ASN A 128 -11.61 -4.26 13.12
C ASN A 128 -10.98 -5.64 12.93
N THR A 129 -10.92 -6.13 11.69
CA THR A 129 -10.27 -7.39 11.30
C THR A 129 -9.23 -7.09 10.21
N PRO A 130 -8.22 -7.96 10.02
CA PRO A 130 -7.19 -7.70 9.03
C PRO A 130 -7.75 -7.65 7.60
N ASP A 131 -8.75 -8.46 7.27
CA ASP A 131 -9.38 -8.52 5.95
C ASP A 131 -10.40 -7.40 5.68
N GLY A 132 -10.55 -6.44 6.59
CA GLY A 132 -11.46 -5.32 6.42
C GLY A 132 -12.91 -5.62 6.87
N PRO A 133 -13.87 -4.76 6.49
CA PRO A 133 -13.71 -3.62 5.60
C PRO A 133 -12.83 -2.53 6.21
N PHE A 134 -11.98 -1.91 5.38
CA PHE A 134 -11.22 -0.72 5.77
C PHE A 134 -12.03 0.54 5.50
N GLU A 135 -12.14 1.39 6.52
CA GLU A 135 -12.81 2.68 6.43
C GLU A 135 -11.79 3.81 6.55
N ARG A 136 -11.82 4.77 5.62
CA ARG A 136 -10.99 5.98 5.66
C ARG A 136 -11.22 6.73 6.98
N LEU A 137 -10.15 7.15 7.64
CA LEU A 137 -10.23 7.90 8.91
C LEU A 137 -10.42 9.41 8.73
N GLY A 138 -10.45 9.89 7.48
CA GLY A 138 -10.68 11.28 7.12
C GLY A 138 -10.92 11.45 5.63
N ASN A 139 -11.25 12.67 5.21
CA ASN A 139 -11.48 13.03 3.81
C ASN A 139 -10.24 13.64 3.14
N GLU A 140 -9.14 13.78 3.87
CA GLU A 140 -7.89 14.39 3.42
C GLU A 140 -6.73 13.41 3.64
N PRO A 141 -5.62 13.55 2.90
CA PRO A 141 -4.40 12.79 3.15
C PRO A 141 -3.87 13.02 4.57
N VAL A 142 -3.22 12.00 5.13
CA VAL A 142 -2.47 12.10 6.40
C VAL A 142 -1.02 12.52 6.20
N LEU A 143 -0.46 12.32 4.99
CA LEU A 143 0.83 12.85 4.55
C LEU A 143 0.71 13.33 3.11
N GLN A 144 1.31 14.46 2.79
CA GLN A 144 1.29 15.08 1.47
C GLN A 144 2.64 15.74 1.18
N TRP A 145 2.86 16.09 -0.08
CA TRP A 145 4.04 16.85 -0.50
C TRP A 145 4.15 18.20 0.22
N GLU A 146 5.39 18.67 0.34
CA GLU A 146 5.73 19.94 0.98
C GLU A 146 5.72 21.11 -0.03
N GLU A 147 6.28 22.26 0.37
CA GLU A 147 6.41 23.44 -0.49
C GLU A 147 7.36 23.20 -1.67
N GLU A 148 7.09 23.85 -2.80
CA GLU A 148 7.90 23.78 -4.02
C GLU A 148 9.38 24.11 -3.73
N GLY A 149 10.27 23.26 -4.23
CA GLY A 149 11.70 23.27 -3.93
C GLY A 149 12.12 22.33 -2.78
N SER A 150 11.17 21.76 -2.04
CA SER A 150 11.44 20.70 -1.06
C SER A 150 11.83 19.39 -1.75
N TRP A 151 12.51 18.51 -1.01
CA TRP A 151 12.96 17.21 -1.55
C TRP A 151 11.80 16.25 -1.88
N ASP A 152 10.63 16.52 -1.32
CA ASP A 152 9.37 15.79 -1.42
C ASP A 152 8.20 16.66 -1.93
N ASP A 153 8.49 17.67 -2.76
CA ASP A 153 7.48 18.63 -3.29
C ASP A 153 6.56 18.07 -4.39
N GLU A 154 6.81 16.83 -4.85
CA GLU A 154 5.98 16.13 -5.83
C GLU A 154 5.10 15.07 -5.16
N ALA A 155 5.68 14.15 -4.39
CA ALA A 155 4.97 12.96 -3.96
C ALA A 155 5.46 12.42 -2.63
N VAL A 156 4.54 11.79 -1.90
CA VAL A 156 4.79 10.98 -0.71
C VAL A 156 4.23 9.58 -0.96
N ASP A 157 5.13 8.60 -1.10
CA ASP A 157 4.82 7.23 -1.51
C ASP A 157 5.51 6.19 -0.60
N ASP A 158 5.25 4.90 -0.85
CA ASP A 158 5.94 3.73 -0.27
C ASP A 158 6.01 3.77 1.26
N ILE A 159 4.87 4.06 1.88
CA ILE A 159 4.78 4.25 3.32
C ILE A 159 5.10 2.95 4.04
N SER A 160 5.93 3.03 5.07
CA SER A 160 6.27 1.90 5.93
C SER A 160 6.27 2.32 7.38
N ALA A 161 5.43 1.67 8.19
CA ALA A 161 5.31 1.96 9.60
C ALA A 161 5.95 0.85 10.45
N VAL A 162 6.89 1.24 11.31
CA VAL A 162 7.60 0.32 12.21
C VAL A 162 7.48 0.81 13.65
N PHE A 163 7.08 -0.08 14.56
CA PHE A 163 7.04 0.23 15.99
C PHE A 163 8.43 0.11 16.60
N PHE A 164 8.97 1.22 17.10
CA PHE A 164 10.30 1.27 17.69
C PHE A 164 10.36 2.26 18.84
N GLN A 165 10.97 1.88 19.96
CA GLN A 165 11.13 2.72 21.16
C GLN A 165 9.79 3.36 21.63
N ASN A 166 8.75 2.53 21.74
CA ASN A 166 7.42 2.93 22.23
C ASN A 166 6.71 4.00 21.38
N ARG A 167 7.02 4.06 20.08
CA ARG A 167 6.35 4.92 19.11
C ARG A 167 6.33 4.27 17.73
N TRP A 168 5.37 4.70 16.92
CA TRP A 168 5.38 4.41 15.49
C TRP A 168 6.36 5.34 14.79
N LEU A 169 7.28 4.77 14.02
CA LEU A 169 8.09 5.48 13.04
C LEU A 169 7.47 5.23 11.69
N VAL A 170 7.00 6.29 11.03
CA VAL A 170 6.44 6.23 9.68
C VAL A 170 7.49 6.76 8.72
N TYR A 171 7.95 5.88 7.84
CA TYR A 171 8.87 6.18 6.76
C TYR A 171 8.09 6.33 5.45
N PHE A 172 8.59 7.15 4.55
CA PHE A 172 8.02 7.33 3.21
C PHE A 172 9.13 7.68 2.21
N LYS A 173 8.86 7.46 0.92
CA LYS A 173 9.65 7.94 -0.20
C LYS A 173 9.08 9.29 -0.65
N GLY A 174 9.93 10.31 -0.65
CA GLY A 174 9.62 11.60 -1.27
C GLY A 174 10.18 11.69 -2.68
N SER A 175 9.44 12.32 -3.59
CA SER A 175 9.92 12.72 -4.92
C SER A 175 9.76 14.22 -5.12
N ARG A 176 10.52 14.77 -6.06
CA ARG A 176 10.50 16.20 -6.40
C ARG A 176 10.20 16.45 -7.87
N LEU A 177 9.57 17.59 -8.16
CA LEU A 177 9.16 17.98 -9.51
C LEU A 177 10.37 18.35 -10.41
N THR A 178 11.43 18.88 -9.82
CA THR A 178 12.62 19.34 -10.54
C THR A 178 13.88 18.74 -9.95
N GLU A 179 14.78 18.22 -10.80
CA GLU A 179 16.11 17.84 -10.35
C GLU A 179 16.88 19.06 -9.83
N PRO A 180 17.75 18.90 -8.82
CA PRO A 180 18.52 19.98 -8.25
C PRO A 180 19.64 20.32 -9.22
N ASP A 181 19.94 21.61 -9.33
CA ASP A 181 21.09 22.11 -10.09
C ASP A 181 22.43 21.49 -9.63
#